data_AF-A0A2H1WEY0-F1
#
_entry.id   AF-A0A2H1WEY0-F1
#
_cell.length_a   1.000
_cell.length_b   1.000
_cell.length_c   1.000
_cell.angle_alpha   90.00
_cell.angle_beta   90.00
_cell.angle_gamma   90.00
#
_symmetry.space_group_name_H-M   'P 1'
#
loop_
_entity.id
_entity.type
_entity.pdbx_description
1 polymer ?
#
loop_
_entity_poly.entity_id
_entity_poly.type
_entity_poly.pdbx_seq_one_letter_code
_entity_poly.pdbx_strand_id
1 'polypeptide(L)'
;TPDGDWLNLNKCGVSLFVPDGVVEKGEELFSIEVADDDWNRPLLQEGETQLSPIIRCGPKNFHFCKSVVLSFPHCAALKNTSWILSILQRPEEVNSREWRKVLTLGQETPGTPLFAQVDPSKVYLVSEFLSDFVLVGRSFSGLDAKLYKIALFISKRMDDSYYSLKIHVFHDTPYAFYDCFESEKKLGGSLLCDPKTLYFQQNCSDLCINIRDVGAGWKVHSGGKYQELSYSQVWNMTMKPLQYIFVLQQTDSINCLELNVSIYQKQKQSNSVNFNFKTNDLNFNMNSKRFSCASVETVNILENPFNYSSLTKKEGRYDFVYKNHSIRSYFSVDNNYRTNVLTKSDRVILCKLLDSQSVKGNDWRLLAEKLNVSSFYYYFSNTCSPTENILNLWLCRNNDVNMLVNLSRIFREMGRIDCATVVERRCFAN
;
A
#
# COMPACT_ATOMS: atom_id res chain seq x y z
N THR A 1 -10.88 5.04 -23.46
CA THR A 1 -11.31 4.46 -24.75
C THR A 1 -11.71 3.00 -24.54
N PRO A 2 -12.29 2.30 -25.53
CA PRO A 2 -12.62 0.88 -25.42
C PRO A 2 -11.43 -0.07 -25.23
N ASP A 3 -10.20 0.40 -25.44
CA ASP A 3 -9.00 -0.42 -25.27
C ASP A 3 -8.62 -0.67 -23.81
N GLY A 4 -9.25 0.04 -22.86
CA GLY A 4 -8.89 -0.01 -21.46
C GLY A 4 -7.55 0.67 -21.17
N ASP A 5 -7.26 0.90 -19.90
CA ASP A 5 -5.97 1.44 -19.46
C ASP A 5 -5.75 1.29 -17.95
N TRP A 6 -4.63 1.81 -17.46
CA TRP A 6 -4.28 1.96 -16.06
C TRP A 6 -4.24 3.42 -15.64
N LEU A 7 -4.77 3.68 -14.46
CA LEU A 7 -4.52 4.92 -13.74
C LEU A 7 -3.65 4.60 -12.53
N ASN A 8 -2.51 5.28 -12.38
CA ASN A 8 -1.55 4.98 -11.33
C ASN A 8 -1.21 6.22 -10.49
N LEU A 9 -1.40 6.10 -9.18
CA LEU A 9 -0.86 7.01 -8.16
C LEU A 9 0.33 6.34 -7.48
N ASN A 10 1.46 6.26 -8.21
CA ASN A 10 2.65 5.50 -7.80
C ASN A 10 3.15 5.83 -6.39
N LYS A 11 3.16 7.12 -6.03
CA LYS A 11 3.59 7.59 -4.71
C LYS A 11 2.66 7.14 -3.57
N CYS A 12 1.39 6.94 -3.89
CA CYS A 12 0.38 6.51 -2.93
C CYS A 12 0.24 4.98 -2.87
N GLY A 13 0.77 4.25 -3.85
CA GLY A 13 0.56 2.81 -4.00
C GLY A 13 -0.85 2.44 -4.44
N VAL A 14 -1.57 3.37 -5.07
CA VAL A 14 -2.96 3.18 -5.54
C VAL A 14 -2.98 3.09 -7.06
N SER A 15 -3.74 2.16 -7.61
CA SER A 15 -3.91 2.01 -9.06
C SER A 15 -5.29 1.51 -9.41
N LEU A 16 -5.82 1.93 -10.55
CA LEU A 16 -7.06 1.41 -11.12
C LEU A 16 -6.74 0.81 -12.48
N PHE A 17 -7.07 -0.47 -12.65
CA PHE A 17 -7.05 -1.13 -13.94
C PHE A 17 -8.46 -1.16 -14.53
N VAL A 18 -8.59 -0.61 -15.73
CA VAL A 18 -9.81 -0.61 -16.52
C VAL A 18 -9.60 -1.57 -17.70
N PRO A 19 -10.19 -2.78 -17.67
CA PRO A 19 -10.07 -3.73 -18.78
C PRO A 19 -10.62 -3.20 -20.11
N ASP A 20 -10.18 -3.81 -21.20
CA ASP A 20 -10.74 -3.53 -22.52
C ASP A 20 -12.22 -3.94 -22.59
N GLY A 21 -13.02 -3.10 -23.24
CA GLY A 21 -14.47 -3.29 -23.37
C GLY A 21 -15.31 -2.83 -22.17
N VAL A 22 -14.71 -2.24 -21.12
CA VAL A 22 -15.47 -1.54 -20.07
C VAL A 22 -16.19 -0.32 -20.63
N VAL A 23 -15.53 0.43 -21.53
CA VAL A 23 -16.13 1.53 -22.30
C VAL A 23 -16.53 0.97 -23.67
N GLU A 24 -17.82 0.96 -24.00
CA GLU A 24 -18.29 0.38 -25.26
C GLU A 24 -17.91 1.22 -26.48
N LYS A 25 -18.12 2.53 -26.42
CA LYS A 25 -17.83 3.50 -27.49
C LYS A 25 -17.39 4.83 -26.91
N GLY A 26 -16.48 5.52 -27.60
CA GLY A 26 -16.03 6.85 -27.22
C GLY A 26 -15.00 6.86 -26.08
N GLU A 27 -15.02 7.94 -25.31
CA GLU A 27 -14.09 8.20 -24.22
C GLU A 27 -14.87 8.52 -22.95
N GLU A 28 -14.43 7.96 -21.84
CA GLU A 28 -15.03 8.16 -20.52
C GLU A 28 -13.92 8.59 -19.55
N LEU A 29 -14.23 9.51 -18.64
CA LEU A 29 -13.23 10.06 -17.73
C LEU A 29 -13.18 9.25 -16.43
N PHE A 30 -12.10 8.48 -16.27
CA PHE A 30 -11.79 7.81 -15.02
C PHE A 30 -10.94 8.71 -14.13
N SER A 31 -11.15 8.64 -12.82
CA SER A 31 -10.35 9.35 -11.83
C SER A 31 -10.15 8.51 -10.57
N ILE A 32 -9.01 8.69 -9.93
CA ILE A 32 -8.68 8.09 -8.62
C ILE A 32 -8.10 9.16 -7.72
N GLU A 33 -8.46 9.23 -6.45
CA GLU A 33 -7.89 10.20 -5.51
C GLU A 33 -7.75 9.55 -4.13
N VAL A 34 -6.67 9.90 -3.43
CA VAL A 34 -6.53 9.55 -2.02
C VAL A 34 -7.02 10.73 -1.20
N ALA A 35 -8.11 10.53 -0.46
CA ALA A 35 -8.70 11.56 0.38
C ALA A 35 -8.14 11.51 1.81
N ASP A 36 -7.75 12.67 2.34
CA ASP A 36 -7.26 12.85 3.71
C ASP A 36 -8.26 13.61 4.62
N ASP A 37 -9.32 14.16 4.02
CA ASP A 37 -10.35 14.97 4.66
C ASP A 37 -10.97 14.32 5.91
N ASP A 38 -10.77 14.95 7.07
CA ASP A 38 -11.30 14.46 8.35
C ASP A 38 -12.84 14.42 8.38
N TRP A 39 -13.52 15.31 7.64
CA TRP A 39 -14.98 15.42 7.61
C TRP A 39 -15.68 14.39 6.70
N ASN A 40 -14.93 13.65 5.88
CA ASN A 40 -15.46 12.64 4.94
C ASN A 40 -15.36 11.21 5.46
N ARG A 41 -14.96 11.02 6.71
CA ARG A 41 -14.64 9.71 7.27
C ARG A 41 -15.88 8.90 7.64
N PRO A 42 -15.82 7.56 7.55
CA PRO A 42 -16.87 6.71 8.08
C PRO A 42 -16.97 6.85 9.60
N LEU A 43 -18.19 6.94 10.10
CA LEU A 43 -18.48 6.73 11.51
C LEU A 43 -18.43 5.22 11.77
N LEU A 44 -17.44 4.78 12.54
CA LEU A 44 -17.18 3.37 12.79
C LEU A 44 -17.85 2.92 14.08
N GLN A 45 -18.29 1.65 14.10
CA GLN A 45 -18.87 1.05 15.31
C GLN A 45 -17.79 0.73 16.35
N GLU A 46 -18.21 0.43 17.57
CA GLU A 46 -17.28 0.00 18.61
C GLU A 46 -16.49 -1.25 18.20
N GLY A 47 -15.17 -1.17 18.31
CA GLY A 47 -14.24 -2.23 17.90
C GLY A 47 -13.89 -2.25 16.42
N GLU A 48 -14.53 -1.42 15.59
CA GLU A 48 -14.13 -1.19 14.20
C GLU A 48 -13.06 -0.11 14.11
N THR A 49 -12.21 -0.22 13.09
CA THR A 49 -11.14 0.74 12.86
C THR A 49 -10.77 0.82 11.38
N GLN A 50 -10.33 1.98 10.94
CA GLN A 50 -9.92 2.21 9.56
C GLN A 50 -8.54 1.56 9.31
N LEU A 51 -8.41 0.88 8.17
CA LEU A 51 -7.21 0.10 7.79
C LEU A 51 -6.56 0.57 6.49
N SER A 52 -7.28 1.29 5.63
CA SER A 52 -6.74 1.90 4.41
C SER A 52 -7.02 3.40 4.35
N PRO A 53 -6.32 4.16 3.49
CA PRO A 53 -6.82 5.46 3.03
C PRO A 53 -8.22 5.34 2.40
N ILE A 54 -8.92 6.49 2.35
CA ILE A 54 -10.15 6.63 1.57
C ILE A 54 -9.75 6.84 0.11
N ILE A 55 -10.24 5.98 -0.78
CA ILE A 55 -9.96 6.07 -2.20
C ILE A 55 -11.23 6.52 -2.91
N ARG A 56 -11.22 7.73 -3.49
CA ARG A 56 -12.32 8.22 -4.32
C ARG A 56 -12.08 7.80 -5.76
N CYS A 57 -13.06 7.15 -6.37
CA CYS A 57 -12.98 6.72 -7.75
C CYS A 57 -14.16 7.25 -8.55
N GLY A 58 -13.91 7.58 -9.82
CA GLY A 58 -14.93 7.94 -10.80
C GLY A 58 -14.68 7.25 -12.15
N PRO A 59 -15.71 7.15 -13.01
CA PRO A 59 -17.02 7.78 -12.89
C PRO A 59 -17.95 7.05 -11.90
N LYS A 60 -18.81 7.81 -11.22
CA LYS A 60 -19.79 7.30 -10.26
C LYS A 60 -21.15 7.08 -10.93
N ASN A 61 -22.02 6.29 -10.31
CA ASN A 61 -23.37 5.95 -10.80
C ASN A 61 -23.40 5.24 -12.16
N PHE A 62 -22.29 4.62 -12.55
CA PHE A 62 -22.20 3.77 -13.73
C PHE A 62 -21.98 2.32 -13.31
N HIS A 63 -22.67 1.41 -13.98
CA HIS A 63 -22.50 -0.03 -13.79
C HIS A 63 -21.88 -0.63 -15.05
N PHE A 64 -20.68 -1.16 -14.91
CA PHE A 64 -19.89 -1.70 -16.01
C PHE A 64 -20.30 -3.14 -16.33
N CYS A 65 -20.33 -3.50 -17.61
CA CYS A 65 -20.51 -4.89 -18.05
C CYS A 65 -19.29 -5.77 -17.78
N LYS A 66 -18.14 -5.15 -17.50
CA LYS A 66 -16.89 -5.81 -17.10
C LYS A 66 -16.33 -5.12 -15.86
N SER A 67 -15.80 -5.91 -14.94
CA SER A 67 -15.32 -5.42 -13.66
C SER A 67 -13.97 -4.72 -13.81
N VAL A 68 -13.81 -3.60 -13.11
CA VAL A 68 -12.53 -2.90 -12.96
C VAL A 68 -11.81 -3.43 -11.72
N VAL A 69 -10.49 -3.24 -11.64
CA VAL A 69 -9.69 -3.65 -10.47
C VAL A 69 -9.03 -2.44 -9.83
N LEU A 70 -9.53 -2.06 -8.66
CA LEU A 70 -8.94 -1.02 -7.82
C LEU A 70 -7.96 -1.64 -6.83
N SER A 71 -6.72 -1.20 -6.85
CA SER A 71 -5.66 -1.64 -5.93
C SER A 71 -5.26 -0.52 -4.99
N PHE A 72 -5.21 -0.77 -3.69
CA PHE A 72 -4.82 0.24 -2.69
C PHE A 72 -4.19 -0.39 -1.45
N PRO A 73 -3.31 0.34 -0.72
CA PRO A 73 -2.61 -0.22 0.44
C PRO A 73 -3.50 -0.28 1.69
N HIS A 74 -3.14 -1.12 2.64
CA HIS A 74 -3.74 -1.14 3.99
C HIS A 74 -2.68 -1.50 5.05
N CYS A 75 -3.00 -1.28 6.32
CA CYS A 75 -2.10 -1.47 7.46
C CYS A 75 -2.48 -2.65 8.37
N ALA A 76 -3.32 -3.58 7.91
CA ALA A 76 -3.75 -4.71 8.74
C ALA A 76 -2.70 -5.82 8.72
N ALA A 77 -2.26 -6.29 9.89
CA ALA A 77 -1.51 -7.53 9.96
C ALA A 77 -2.49 -8.70 9.76
N LEU A 78 -2.26 -9.56 8.76
CA LEU A 78 -3.19 -10.65 8.39
C LEU A 78 -2.76 -12.03 8.90
N LYS A 79 -1.57 -12.14 9.49
CA LYS A 79 -1.03 -13.42 9.95
C LYS A 79 -1.58 -13.77 11.33
N ASN A 80 -2.24 -14.92 11.44
CA ASN A 80 -2.81 -15.45 12.69
C ASN A 80 -3.77 -14.46 13.39
N THR A 81 -4.70 -13.89 12.61
CA THR A 81 -5.62 -12.83 13.06
C THR A 81 -7.08 -13.25 13.01
N SER A 82 -7.91 -12.55 13.79
CA SER A 82 -9.37 -12.64 13.82
C SER A 82 -10.07 -11.43 13.20
N TRP A 83 -9.37 -10.68 12.34
CA TRP A 83 -9.96 -9.55 11.63
C TRP A 83 -11.19 -9.94 10.83
N ILE A 84 -12.32 -9.28 11.11
CA ILE A 84 -13.43 -9.22 10.17
C ILE A 84 -13.24 -7.97 9.32
N LEU A 85 -12.83 -8.17 8.07
CA LEU A 85 -12.55 -7.10 7.13
C LEU A 85 -13.82 -6.75 6.34
N SER A 86 -14.03 -5.46 6.12
CA SER A 86 -15.15 -4.98 5.32
C SER A 86 -14.74 -3.81 4.44
N ILE A 87 -15.36 -3.72 3.26
CA ILE A 87 -15.29 -2.53 2.40
C ILE A 87 -16.53 -1.69 2.68
N LEU A 88 -16.31 -0.44 3.03
CA LEU A 88 -17.36 0.55 3.05
C LEU A 88 -17.36 1.32 1.73
N GLN A 89 -18.55 1.65 1.26
CA GLN A 89 -18.79 2.52 0.11
C GLN A 89 -19.49 3.79 0.59
N ARG A 90 -19.11 4.94 0.04
CA ARG A 90 -19.93 6.15 0.12
C ARG A 90 -20.73 6.35 -1.17
N PRO A 91 -22.05 6.10 -1.18
CA PRO A 91 -22.88 6.34 -2.35
C PRO A 91 -22.92 7.84 -2.68
N GLU A 92 -23.13 8.15 -3.96
CA GLU A 92 -23.25 9.53 -4.42
C GLU A 92 -24.70 9.99 -4.34
N GLU A 93 -25.21 10.13 -3.12
CA GLU A 93 -26.52 10.73 -2.85
C GLU A 93 -26.34 12.18 -2.40
N VAL A 94 -27.09 13.09 -3.03
CA VAL A 94 -27.06 14.52 -2.69
C VAL A 94 -27.44 14.67 -1.21
N ASN A 95 -26.48 15.12 -0.39
CA ASN A 95 -26.56 15.32 1.06
C ASN A 95 -26.36 14.10 1.98
N SER A 96 -26.03 12.92 1.48
CA SER A 96 -25.67 11.79 2.34
C SER A 96 -24.15 11.73 2.58
N ARG A 97 -23.75 11.69 3.86
CA ARG A 97 -22.37 11.39 4.29
C ARG A 97 -22.23 9.96 4.81
N GLU A 98 -23.25 9.15 4.60
CA GLU A 98 -23.30 7.82 5.19
C GLU A 98 -22.42 6.85 4.42
N TRP A 99 -21.61 6.12 5.18
CA TRP A 99 -20.82 5.02 4.66
C TRP A 99 -21.59 3.73 4.89
N ARG A 100 -21.80 2.96 3.83
CA ARG A 100 -22.50 1.67 3.90
C ARG A 100 -21.52 0.53 3.69
N LYS A 101 -21.69 -0.54 4.46
CA LYS A 101 -20.93 -1.77 4.29
C LYS A 101 -21.44 -2.49 3.04
N VAL A 102 -20.58 -2.60 2.02
CA VAL A 102 -20.93 -3.23 0.74
C VAL A 102 -20.35 -4.63 0.59
N LEU A 103 -19.31 -4.93 1.36
CA LEU A 103 -18.66 -6.23 1.36
C LEU A 103 -18.11 -6.51 2.75
N THR A 104 -18.36 -7.71 3.24
CA THR A 104 -17.65 -8.32 4.37
C THR A 104 -16.93 -9.54 3.83
N LEU A 105 -15.61 -9.58 3.99
CA LEU A 105 -14.79 -10.66 3.44
C LEU A 105 -15.19 -12.01 4.04
N GLY A 106 -15.41 -13.01 3.19
CA GLY A 106 -15.85 -14.35 3.57
C GLY A 106 -17.36 -14.47 3.82
N GLN A 107 -18.13 -13.40 3.61
CA GLN A 107 -19.60 -13.39 3.71
C GLN A 107 -20.23 -12.88 2.40
N GLU A 108 -19.54 -13.07 1.28
CA GLU A 108 -20.02 -12.71 -0.05
C GLU A 108 -21.29 -13.50 -0.40
N THR A 109 -22.32 -12.82 -0.90
CA THR A 109 -23.54 -13.47 -1.41
C THR A 109 -23.47 -13.61 -2.94
N PRO A 110 -24.08 -14.66 -3.51
CA PRO A 110 -24.24 -14.76 -4.96
C PRO A 110 -24.92 -13.52 -5.54
N GLY A 111 -24.37 -12.97 -6.63
CA GLY A 111 -24.87 -11.74 -7.26
C GLY A 111 -24.33 -10.44 -6.65
N THR A 112 -23.41 -10.51 -5.67
CA THR A 112 -22.70 -9.30 -5.21
C THR A 112 -21.84 -8.73 -6.35
N PRO A 113 -22.00 -7.45 -6.74
CA PRO A 113 -21.31 -6.83 -7.90
C PRO A 113 -19.84 -6.47 -7.65
N LEU A 114 -19.26 -6.95 -6.54
CA LEU A 114 -17.86 -6.75 -6.20
C LEU A 114 -17.34 -7.84 -5.25
N PHE A 115 -16.02 -8.04 -5.26
CA PHE A 115 -15.31 -8.83 -4.25
C PHE A 115 -13.92 -8.22 -4.00
N ALA A 116 -13.28 -8.58 -2.89
CA ALA A 116 -11.96 -8.07 -2.55
C ALA A 116 -11.01 -9.20 -2.20
N GLN A 117 -9.87 -9.25 -2.90
CA GLN A 117 -8.71 -10.03 -2.48
C GLN A 117 -7.81 -9.14 -1.61
N VAL A 118 -7.56 -9.56 -0.37
CA VAL A 118 -6.71 -8.81 0.57
C VAL A 118 -5.41 -9.58 0.77
N ASP A 119 -4.33 -9.06 0.18
CA ASP A 119 -2.97 -9.55 0.35
C ASP A 119 -2.27 -8.75 1.47
N PRO A 120 -1.13 -9.17 2.05
CA PRO A 120 -0.55 -8.56 3.27
C PRO A 120 -0.29 -7.05 3.28
N SER A 121 -0.21 -6.39 2.11
CA SER A 121 0.04 -4.95 2.00
C SER A 121 -0.96 -4.20 1.10
N LYS A 122 -1.84 -4.92 0.40
CA LYS A 122 -2.71 -4.37 -0.64
C LYS A 122 -4.03 -5.08 -0.70
N VAL A 123 -5.07 -4.29 -0.95
CA VAL A 123 -6.40 -4.75 -1.33
C VAL A 123 -6.51 -4.65 -2.85
N TYR A 124 -7.09 -5.68 -3.46
CA TYR A 124 -7.51 -5.70 -4.85
C TYR A 124 -9.03 -5.85 -4.88
N LEU A 125 -9.71 -4.73 -5.05
CA LEU A 125 -11.16 -4.64 -5.15
C LEU A 125 -11.57 -4.79 -6.61
N VAL A 126 -12.19 -5.92 -6.93
CA VAL A 126 -12.81 -6.16 -8.25
C VAL A 126 -14.25 -5.70 -8.15
N SER A 127 -14.67 -4.76 -9.00
CA SER A 127 -15.97 -4.12 -8.87
C SER A 127 -16.57 -3.77 -10.23
N GLU A 128 -17.88 -3.91 -10.36
CA GLU A 128 -18.66 -3.49 -11.53
C GLU A 128 -19.09 -2.02 -11.46
N PHE A 129 -18.65 -1.26 -10.45
CA PHE A 129 -18.86 0.17 -10.36
C PHE A 129 -17.72 0.86 -9.60
N LEU A 130 -17.60 2.17 -9.76
CA LEU A 130 -16.67 3.00 -9.00
C LEU A 130 -17.42 3.91 -8.03
N SER A 131 -16.78 4.16 -6.89
CA SER A 131 -17.30 4.94 -5.79
C SER A 131 -16.16 5.36 -4.86
N ASP A 132 -16.49 5.92 -3.70
CA ASP A 132 -15.48 6.12 -2.65
C ASP A 132 -15.45 4.87 -1.77
N PHE A 133 -14.26 4.30 -1.60
CA PHE A 133 -14.06 3.06 -0.87
C PHE A 133 -13.06 3.22 0.27
N VAL A 134 -13.26 2.45 1.32
CA VAL A 134 -12.31 2.33 2.44
C VAL A 134 -12.39 0.93 3.04
N LEU A 135 -11.23 0.35 3.36
CA LEU A 135 -11.13 -0.87 4.13
C LEU A 135 -11.21 -0.55 5.62
N VAL A 136 -12.14 -1.22 6.29
CA VAL A 136 -12.28 -1.21 7.74
C VAL A 136 -12.12 -2.63 8.27
N GLY A 137 -11.72 -2.74 9.53
CA GLY A 137 -11.60 -4.02 10.20
C GLY A 137 -12.21 -3.96 11.58
N ARG A 138 -12.93 -5.01 11.93
CA ARG A 138 -13.32 -5.27 13.32
C ARG A 138 -12.40 -6.32 13.90
N SER A 139 -11.84 -6.01 15.05
CA SER A 139 -10.90 -6.86 15.76
C SER A 139 -11.60 -7.56 16.94
N PHE A 140 -11.34 -8.85 17.11
CA PHE A 140 -11.96 -9.68 18.16
C PHE A 140 -10.93 -10.34 19.10
N SER A 141 -9.64 -10.15 18.82
CA SER A 141 -8.56 -10.73 19.60
C SER A 141 -7.52 -9.67 19.94
N GLY A 142 -6.98 -9.75 21.17
CA GLY A 142 -5.83 -8.93 21.56
C GLY A 142 -4.54 -9.25 20.78
N LEU A 143 -4.55 -10.27 19.91
CA LEU A 143 -3.46 -10.60 19.00
C LEU A 143 -3.49 -9.82 17.69
N ASP A 144 -4.67 -9.34 17.29
CA ASP A 144 -4.85 -8.57 16.06
C ASP A 144 -4.03 -7.29 16.13
N ALA A 145 -3.35 -6.98 15.02
CA ALA A 145 -2.38 -5.91 14.98
C ALA A 145 -2.54 -5.05 13.74
N LYS A 146 -2.15 -3.79 13.88
CA LYS A 146 -1.89 -2.86 12.79
C LYS A 146 -0.39 -2.70 12.59
N LEU A 147 -0.02 -2.45 11.35
CA LEU A 147 1.33 -2.16 10.90
C LEU A 147 1.51 -0.64 10.83
N TYR A 148 2.44 -0.14 11.64
CA TYR A 148 2.88 1.25 11.58
C TYR A 148 4.31 1.31 11.09
N LYS A 149 4.69 2.44 10.51
CA LYS A 149 6.08 2.79 10.25
C LYS A 149 6.52 3.93 11.14
N ILE A 150 7.76 3.84 11.57
CA ILE A 150 8.41 4.84 12.40
C ILE A 150 9.53 5.47 11.60
N ALA A 151 9.52 6.80 11.48
CA ALA A 151 10.59 7.56 10.87
C ALA A 151 11.19 8.56 11.86
N LEU A 152 12.52 8.73 11.81
CA LEU A 152 13.21 9.76 12.58
C LEU A 152 13.70 10.86 11.65
N PHE A 153 13.23 12.07 11.91
CA PHE A 153 13.69 13.28 11.26
C PHE A 153 14.46 14.14 12.24
N ILE A 154 15.43 14.88 11.74
CA ILE A 154 16.13 15.90 12.52
C ILE A 154 16.12 17.23 11.77
N SER A 155 15.95 18.32 12.51
CA SER A 155 16.14 19.67 11.99
C SER A 155 16.91 20.52 12.98
N LYS A 156 17.73 21.44 12.47
CA LYS A 156 18.45 22.42 13.29
C LYS A 156 17.48 23.55 13.71
N ARG A 157 17.52 23.98 14.97
CA ARG A 157 16.72 25.10 15.46
C ARG A 157 17.42 26.43 15.17
N MET A 158 16.74 27.55 15.45
CA MET A 158 17.34 28.87 15.29
C MET A 158 18.58 29.06 16.18
N ASP A 159 18.60 28.41 17.34
CA ASP A 159 19.75 28.39 18.24
C ASP A 159 20.78 27.35 17.74
N ASP A 160 22.01 27.79 17.45
CA ASP A 160 23.02 26.96 16.77
C ASP A 160 23.39 25.65 17.49
N SER A 161 23.17 25.57 18.81
CA SER A 161 23.44 24.40 19.62
C SER A 161 22.25 23.46 19.81
N TYR A 162 21.07 23.75 19.24
CA TYR A 162 19.86 22.97 19.49
C TYR A 162 19.27 22.35 18.22
N TYR A 163 18.81 21.11 18.36
CA TYR A 163 18.26 20.29 17.29
C TYR A 163 16.93 19.70 17.73
N SER A 164 16.00 19.57 16.79
CA SER A 164 14.71 18.92 16.99
C SER A 164 14.74 17.53 16.36
N LEU A 165 14.79 16.51 17.20
CA LEU A 165 14.60 15.11 16.80
C LEU A 165 13.10 14.81 16.81
N LYS A 166 12.52 14.61 15.63
CA LYS A 166 11.11 14.30 15.45
C LYS A 166 10.94 12.83 15.13
N ILE A 167 10.11 12.16 15.91
CA ILE A 167 9.76 10.75 15.72
C ILE A 167 8.33 10.71 15.23
N HIS A 168 8.15 10.28 13.99
CA HIS A 168 6.85 10.16 13.35
C HIS A 168 6.39 8.70 13.38
N VAL A 169 5.12 8.50 13.71
CA VAL A 169 4.42 7.22 13.63
C VAL A 169 3.28 7.39 12.64
N PHE A 170 3.23 6.56 11.61
CA PHE A 170 2.20 6.60 10.58
C PHE A 170 1.86 5.20 10.09
N HIS A 171 0.71 5.02 9.45
CA HIS A 171 0.30 3.73 8.88
C HIS A 171 1.36 3.21 7.92
N ASP A 172 1.65 1.90 7.94
CA ASP A 172 2.60 1.28 7.01
C ASP A 172 2.00 1.22 5.59
N THR A 173 1.94 2.37 4.92
CA THR A 173 1.44 2.56 3.57
C THR A 173 2.35 3.54 2.82
N PRO A 174 2.50 3.40 1.48
CA PRO A 174 3.34 4.32 0.69
C PRO A 174 2.90 5.78 0.79
N TYR A 175 1.59 6.03 0.76
CA TYR A 175 1.01 7.37 0.87
C TYR A 175 1.41 8.07 2.18
N ALA A 176 1.26 7.39 3.32
CA ALA A 176 1.54 7.98 4.62
C ALA A 176 3.04 8.33 4.81
N PHE A 177 3.93 7.50 4.25
CA PHE A 177 5.35 7.83 4.22
C PHE A 177 5.65 9.04 3.32
N TYR A 178 5.08 9.05 2.10
CA TYR A 178 5.28 10.13 1.15
C TYR A 178 4.83 11.49 1.71
N ASP A 179 3.62 11.54 2.28
CA ASP A 179 3.08 12.77 2.87
C ASP A 179 3.93 13.26 4.04
N CYS A 180 4.29 12.36 4.97
CA CYS A 180 5.14 12.68 6.10
C CYS A 180 6.52 13.20 5.68
N PHE A 181 7.16 12.54 4.70
CA PHE A 181 8.48 12.91 4.20
C PHE A 181 8.46 14.28 3.51
N GLU A 182 7.49 14.53 2.62
CA GLU A 182 7.39 15.81 1.92
C GLU A 182 7.05 16.97 2.87
N SER A 183 6.21 16.72 3.88
CA SER A 183 5.89 17.71 4.93
C SER A 183 7.14 18.08 5.74
N GLU A 184 7.90 17.09 6.21
CA GLU A 184 9.12 17.32 6.98
C GLU A 184 10.22 18.00 6.15
N LYS A 185 10.38 17.60 4.89
CA LYS A 185 11.32 18.23 3.97
C LYS A 185 11.03 19.73 3.76
N LYS A 186 9.75 20.11 3.63
CA LYS A 186 9.35 21.54 3.54
C LYS A 186 9.67 22.32 4.80
N LEU A 187 9.66 21.67 5.96
CA LEU A 187 10.04 22.23 7.25
C LEU A 187 11.55 22.20 7.51
N GLY A 188 12.36 21.79 6.52
CA GLY A 188 13.81 21.69 6.64
C GLY A 188 14.29 20.44 7.41
N GLY A 189 13.41 19.47 7.65
CA GLY A 189 13.74 18.20 8.29
C GLY A 189 14.47 17.25 7.34
N SER A 190 15.44 16.52 7.89
CA SER A 190 16.19 15.49 7.19
C SER A 190 15.93 14.12 7.81
N LEU A 191 15.64 13.13 6.97
CA LEU A 191 15.45 11.74 7.40
C LEU A 191 16.80 11.14 7.83
N LEU A 192 16.87 10.59 9.04
CA LEU A 192 18.11 10.02 9.58
C LEU A 192 18.42 8.62 9.02
N CYS A 193 17.39 7.79 8.85
CA CYS A 193 17.53 6.42 8.40
C CYS A 193 16.22 5.88 7.82
N ASP A 194 16.26 4.72 7.18
CA ASP A 194 15.08 4.08 6.62
C ASP A 194 14.03 3.80 7.72
N PRO A 195 12.74 4.13 7.49
CA PRO A 195 11.68 3.88 8.46
C PRO A 195 11.54 2.38 8.75
N LYS A 196 11.24 2.06 10.01
CA LYS A 196 11.07 0.67 10.47
C LYS A 196 9.61 0.36 10.78
N THR A 197 9.18 -0.83 10.40
CA THR A 197 7.81 -1.32 10.67
C THR A 197 7.66 -1.78 12.12
N LEU A 198 6.55 -1.40 12.74
CA LEU A 198 6.14 -1.73 14.10
C LEU A 198 4.80 -2.47 14.06
N TYR A 199 4.73 -3.60 14.75
CA TYR A 199 3.49 -4.34 14.99
C TYR A 199 2.82 -3.86 16.28
N PHE A 200 1.67 -3.21 16.16
CA PHE A 200 0.93 -2.64 17.28
C PHE A 200 -0.37 -3.40 17.50
N GLN A 201 -0.50 -4.07 18.64
CA GLN A 201 -1.61 -5.00 18.93
C GLN A 201 -2.77 -4.32 19.64
N GLN A 202 -3.97 -4.89 19.51
CA GLN A 202 -5.19 -4.50 20.22
C GLN A 202 -5.18 -4.91 21.72
N ASN A 203 -4.07 -4.66 22.43
CA ASN A 203 -3.91 -5.02 23.86
C ASN A 203 -4.12 -3.83 24.81
N CYS A 204 -4.62 -2.70 24.29
CA CYS A 204 -4.88 -1.48 25.05
C CYS A 204 -3.65 -0.86 25.74
N SER A 205 -2.42 -1.25 25.36
CA SER A 205 -1.21 -0.69 25.95
C SER A 205 -0.55 0.34 25.05
N ASP A 206 -0.01 1.36 25.70
CA ASP A 206 0.55 2.55 25.06
C ASP A 206 1.84 2.26 24.30
N LEU A 207 2.13 3.12 23.33
CA LEU A 207 3.38 3.11 22.60
C LEU A 207 4.44 3.89 23.37
N CYS A 208 5.50 3.21 23.80
CA CYS A 208 6.61 3.79 24.52
C CYS A 208 7.72 4.16 23.54
N ILE A 209 8.25 5.38 23.67
CA ILE A 209 9.42 5.88 22.94
C ILE A 209 10.51 6.20 23.97
N ASN A 210 11.66 5.55 23.85
CA ASN A 210 12.77 5.71 24.78
C ASN A 210 14.08 6.02 24.06
N ILE A 211 14.68 7.18 24.35
CA ILE A 211 16.04 7.53 23.94
C ILE A 211 17.01 6.91 24.95
N ARG A 212 17.68 5.83 24.57
CA ARG A 212 18.70 5.19 25.41
C ARG A 212 19.95 6.05 25.51
N ASP A 213 20.43 6.51 24.36
CA ASP A 213 21.67 7.26 24.25
C ASP A 213 21.65 8.25 23.07
N VAL A 214 22.42 9.32 23.21
CA VAL A 214 22.66 10.36 22.19
C VAL A 214 24.16 10.58 21.93
N GLY A 215 25.04 9.87 22.64
CA GLY A 215 26.49 9.99 22.50
C GLY A 215 27.12 11.14 23.29
N ALA A 216 28.45 11.18 23.29
CA ALA A 216 29.23 12.24 23.93
C ALA A 216 29.06 13.58 23.20
N GLY A 217 28.96 14.68 23.93
CA GLY A 217 28.73 16.01 23.38
C GLY A 217 27.28 16.34 23.05
N TRP A 218 26.34 15.47 23.40
CA TRP A 218 24.91 15.64 23.19
C TRP A 218 24.11 15.37 24.47
N LYS A 219 23.03 16.12 24.67
CA LYS A 219 22.06 15.86 25.75
C LYS A 219 20.63 16.10 25.30
N VAL A 220 19.69 15.34 25.86
CA VAL A 220 18.26 15.62 25.70
C VAL A 220 17.89 16.76 26.64
N HIS A 221 17.48 17.90 26.09
CA HIS A 221 17.25 19.14 26.83
C HIS A 221 15.87 19.20 27.50
N SER A 222 14.81 18.74 26.83
CA SER A 222 13.43 18.84 27.33
C SER A 222 12.63 17.55 27.10
N GLY A 223 11.69 17.25 28.01
CA GLY A 223 10.74 16.15 27.86
C GLY A 223 11.20 14.79 28.41
N GLY A 224 12.39 14.72 29.00
CA GLY A 224 12.99 13.47 29.45
C GLY A 224 13.41 12.56 28.29
N LYS A 225 13.89 11.36 28.61
CA LYS A 225 14.28 10.34 27.61
C LYS A 225 13.13 9.41 27.24
N TYR A 226 12.01 9.46 27.96
CA TYR A 226 10.91 8.53 27.87
C TYR A 226 9.60 9.27 27.60
N GLN A 227 8.85 8.77 26.63
CA GLN A 227 7.53 9.29 26.28
C GLN A 227 6.56 8.15 25.98
N GLU A 228 5.29 8.34 26.32
CA GLU A 228 4.18 7.45 25.92
C GLU A 228 3.22 8.17 24.96
N LEU A 229 2.78 7.47 23.92
CA LEU A 229 1.63 7.83 23.09
C LEU A 229 0.48 6.89 23.42
N SER A 230 -0.70 7.44 23.70
CA SER A 230 -1.83 6.64 24.17
C SER A 230 -2.27 5.61 23.12
N TYR A 231 -2.67 4.43 23.58
CA TYR A 231 -3.18 3.37 22.72
C TYR A 231 -4.30 3.85 21.79
N SER A 232 -5.26 4.62 22.32
CA SER A 232 -6.41 5.10 21.52
C SER A 232 -5.98 6.02 20.39
N GLN A 233 -5.00 6.91 20.62
CA GLN A 233 -4.46 7.80 19.59
C GLN A 233 -3.75 7.02 18.48
N VAL A 234 -2.94 6.02 18.85
CA VAL A 234 -2.19 5.21 17.87
C VAL A 234 -3.15 4.28 17.12
N TRP A 235 -4.05 3.57 17.81
CA TRP A 235 -4.96 2.61 17.21
C TRP A 235 -5.96 3.26 16.24
N ASN A 236 -6.53 4.40 16.64
CA ASN A 236 -7.48 5.17 15.85
C ASN A 236 -6.80 6.31 15.07
N MET A 237 -5.50 6.20 14.84
CA MET A 237 -4.72 7.22 14.15
C MET A 237 -5.33 7.50 12.78
N THR A 238 -5.41 8.79 12.48
CA THR A 238 -5.92 9.31 11.22
C THR A 238 -4.90 9.10 10.08
N MET A 239 -5.13 9.69 8.91
CA MET A 239 -4.07 9.70 7.88
C MET A 239 -2.91 10.64 8.25
N LYS A 240 -3.10 11.54 9.22
CA LYS A 240 -2.05 12.42 9.72
C LYS A 240 -1.10 11.63 10.63
N PRO A 241 0.22 11.71 10.40
CA PRO A 241 1.20 11.05 11.26
C PRO A 241 1.12 11.62 12.68
N LEU A 242 1.18 10.74 13.68
CA LEU A 242 1.49 11.17 15.04
C LEU A 242 2.97 11.55 15.10
N GLN A 243 3.29 12.60 15.84
CA GLN A 243 4.67 13.05 16.01
C GLN A 243 4.97 13.30 17.48
N TYR A 244 6.20 13.00 17.85
CA TYR A 244 6.78 13.46 19.10
C TYR A 244 8.14 14.09 18.85
N ILE A 245 8.44 15.20 19.54
CA ILE A 245 9.64 16.00 19.32
C ILE A 245 10.48 16.01 20.58
N PHE A 246 11.70 15.49 20.49
CA PHE A 246 12.74 15.66 21.49
C PHE A 246 13.65 16.83 21.09
N VAL A 247 14.00 17.67 22.06
CA VAL A 247 14.98 18.73 21.85
C VAL A 247 16.35 18.21 22.30
N LEU A 248 17.28 18.14 21.37
CA LEU A 248 18.66 17.78 21.63
C LEU A 248 19.50 19.05 21.71
N GLN A 249 20.43 19.10 22.66
CA GLN A 249 21.41 20.16 22.80
C GLN A 249 22.80 19.57 22.56
N GLN A 250 23.52 20.16 21.62
CA GLN A 250 24.95 19.95 21.42
C GLN A 250 25.70 20.73 22.51
N THR A 251 26.42 20.02 23.38
CA THR A 251 27.19 20.62 24.48
C THR A 251 28.64 20.85 24.12
N ASP A 252 29.19 20.00 23.25
CA ASP A 252 30.60 20.05 22.86
C ASP A 252 30.74 20.26 21.35
N SER A 253 31.92 20.71 20.92
CA SER A 253 32.28 20.82 19.50
C SER A 253 32.43 19.45 18.80
N ILE A 254 32.18 18.35 19.51
CA ILE A 254 32.09 17.01 18.94
C ILE A 254 30.82 16.93 18.10
N ASN A 255 30.98 16.99 16.79
CA ASN A 255 29.89 16.85 15.82
C ASN A 255 29.66 15.37 15.50
N CYS A 256 29.36 14.54 16.51
CA CYS A 256 29.05 13.12 16.34
C CYS A 256 27.81 12.77 17.18
N LEU A 257 26.67 12.60 16.52
CA LEU A 257 25.42 12.18 17.17
C LEU A 257 25.32 10.65 17.11
N GLU A 258 25.32 10.00 18.27
CA GLU A 258 25.11 8.54 18.41
C GLU A 258 23.72 8.29 19.01
N LEU A 259 22.72 8.19 18.16
CA LEU A 259 21.33 8.09 18.55
C LEU A 259 20.91 6.61 18.68
N ASN A 260 20.59 6.21 19.92
CA ASN A 260 20.00 4.91 20.24
C ASN A 260 18.57 5.10 20.76
N VAL A 261 17.57 4.75 19.95
CA VAL A 261 16.14 4.92 20.26
C VAL A 261 15.44 3.57 20.22
N SER A 262 14.65 3.28 21.25
CA SER A 262 13.89 2.04 21.40
C SER A 262 12.42 2.37 21.47
N ILE A 263 11.63 1.81 20.57
CA ILE A 263 10.19 2.04 20.49
C ILE A 263 9.47 0.71 20.58
N TYR A 264 8.52 0.59 21.50
CA TYR A 264 7.83 -0.66 21.79
C TYR A 264 6.47 -0.42 22.40
N GLN A 265 5.59 -1.40 22.29
CA GLN A 265 4.31 -1.37 23.00
C GLN A 265 4.50 -1.90 24.43
N LYS A 266 3.99 -1.19 25.44
CA LYS A 266 4.33 -1.39 26.87
C LYS A 266 4.17 -2.83 27.35
N GLN A 267 3.08 -3.50 26.96
CA GLN A 267 2.80 -4.90 27.32
C GLN A 267 3.30 -5.93 26.28
N LYS A 268 3.96 -5.48 25.19
CA LYS A 268 4.48 -6.33 24.11
C LYS A 268 5.85 -5.86 23.61
N GLN A 269 6.86 -5.97 24.48
CA GLN A 269 8.22 -5.53 24.16
C GLN A 269 8.93 -6.40 23.11
N SER A 270 8.43 -7.61 22.85
CA SER A 270 8.98 -8.50 21.80
C SER A 270 8.92 -7.89 20.39
N ASN A 271 7.98 -6.97 20.15
CA ASN A 271 7.82 -6.28 18.87
C ASN A 271 8.57 -4.93 18.84
N SER A 272 9.61 -4.78 19.69
CA SER A 272 10.36 -3.54 19.78
C SER A 272 11.14 -3.24 18.49
N VAL A 273 11.15 -1.95 18.14
CA VAL A 273 11.92 -1.38 17.05
C VAL A 273 13.04 -0.55 17.64
N ASN A 274 14.27 -0.91 17.34
CA ASN A 274 15.45 -0.20 17.82
C ASN A 274 16.14 0.51 16.66
N PHE A 275 16.43 1.79 16.83
CA PHE A 275 17.23 2.60 15.92
C PHE A 275 18.58 2.86 16.56
N ASN A 276 19.63 2.41 15.90
CA ASN A 276 21.00 2.69 16.28
C ASN A 276 21.61 3.42 15.10
N PHE A 277 21.93 4.70 15.29
CA PHE A 277 22.38 5.57 14.23
C PHE A 277 23.55 6.42 14.72
N LYS A 278 24.57 6.57 13.89
CA LYS A 278 25.74 7.40 14.17
C LYS A 278 25.98 8.30 12.97
N THR A 279 26.00 9.61 13.18
CA THR A 279 26.33 10.58 12.12
C THR A 279 27.27 11.65 12.61
N ASN A 280 28.16 12.07 11.73
CA ASN A 280 29.02 13.23 11.93
C ASN A 280 28.61 14.43 11.06
N ASP A 281 27.65 14.22 10.15
CA ASP A 281 27.24 15.19 9.14
C ASP A 281 25.87 15.77 9.49
N LEU A 282 25.82 16.57 10.57
CA LEU A 282 24.64 17.36 10.93
C LEU A 282 24.55 18.69 10.17
N ASN A 283 25.59 19.02 9.39
CA ASN A 283 25.56 20.09 8.39
C ASN A 283 24.78 19.60 7.16
N PHE A 284 23.46 19.49 7.31
CA PHE A 284 22.53 19.07 6.28
C PHE A 284 22.49 20.10 5.15
N ASN A 285 23.47 20.04 4.25
CA ASN A 285 23.40 20.74 2.99
C ASN A 285 22.28 20.08 2.18
N MET A 286 21.26 20.86 1.80
CA MET A 286 19.95 20.47 1.26
C MET A 286 19.95 19.69 -0.06
N ASN A 287 21.08 19.11 -0.49
CA ASN A 287 21.20 18.35 -1.72
C ASN A 287 21.74 16.94 -1.44
N SER A 288 20.84 15.97 -1.58
CA SER A 288 21.04 14.54 -1.88
C SER A 288 22.44 13.97 -1.62
N LYS A 289 22.60 13.19 -0.54
CA LYS A 289 23.64 12.16 -0.51
C LYS A 289 23.06 10.80 -0.12
N ARG A 290 23.41 9.82 -0.95
CA ARG A 290 23.14 8.39 -0.82
C ARG A 290 23.82 7.88 0.43
N PHE A 291 23.09 7.18 1.29
CA PHE A 291 23.68 6.45 2.40
C PHE A 291 23.88 4.99 2.01
N SER A 292 25.14 4.58 1.93
CA SER A 292 25.55 3.18 1.93
C SER A 292 25.85 2.78 3.38
N CYS A 293 25.17 1.77 3.90
CA CYS A 293 25.54 1.11 5.15
C CYS A 293 25.86 -0.35 4.86
N ALA A 294 27.06 -0.77 5.24
CA ALA A 294 27.55 -2.14 5.12
C ALA A 294 26.85 -3.03 6.15
N SER A 295 26.11 -4.02 5.69
CA SER A 295 25.61 -5.11 6.53
C SER A 295 26.69 -6.18 6.64
N VAL A 296 27.14 -6.45 7.87
CA VAL A 296 27.88 -7.68 8.18
C VAL A 296 26.86 -8.82 8.23
N GLU A 297 27.04 -9.78 7.33
CA GLU A 297 26.19 -10.96 7.16
C GLU A 297 26.32 -11.90 8.36
N THR A 298 25.20 -12.28 8.95
CA THR A 298 24.99 -13.65 9.45
C THR A 298 23.57 -14.06 9.09
N VAL A 299 23.50 -15.14 8.32
CA VAL A 299 22.35 -15.63 7.59
C VAL A 299 21.44 -16.45 8.51
N ASN A 300 20.13 -16.22 8.44
CA ASN A 300 19.12 -17.28 8.49
C ASN A 300 17.92 -16.84 7.63
N ILE A 301 17.62 -17.70 6.65
CA ILE A 301 16.76 -17.45 5.49
C ILE A 301 15.28 -17.65 5.87
N LEU A 302 14.46 -16.62 5.62
CA LEU A 302 13.13 -16.77 5.03
C LEU A 302 12.90 -15.52 4.17
N GLU A 303 12.99 -15.70 2.86
CA GLU A 303 12.99 -14.62 1.86
C GLU A 303 11.69 -13.80 1.89
N ASN A 304 11.86 -12.48 1.93
CA ASN A 304 10.83 -11.49 1.67
C ASN A 304 11.03 -11.01 0.21
N PRO A 305 10.10 -11.26 -0.73
CA PRO A 305 10.34 -11.05 -2.16
C PRO A 305 10.18 -9.60 -2.64
N PHE A 306 10.13 -8.61 -1.75
CA PHE A 306 9.94 -7.20 -2.13
C PHE A 306 11.14 -6.34 -1.73
N ASN A 307 12.19 -6.38 -2.54
CA ASN A 307 13.36 -5.51 -2.40
C ASN A 307 13.18 -4.25 -3.27
N TYR A 308 12.78 -3.14 -2.66
CA TYR A 308 12.53 -1.84 -3.32
C TYR A 308 13.77 -0.92 -3.39
N SER A 309 14.98 -1.45 -3.19
CA SER A 309 16.20 -0.63 -3.08
C SER A 309 16.80 -0.16 -4.42
N SER A 310 16.15 -0.39 -5.58
CA SER A 310 16.77 -0.15 -6.90
C SER A 310 16.25 1.04 -7.72
N LEU A 311 15.28 1.82 -7.24
CA LEU A 311 14.71 2.93 -8.02
C LEU A 311 15.26 4.30 -7.64
N THR A 312 16.56 4.53 -7.85
CA THR A 312 17.12 5.90 -7.90
C THR A 312 18.11 6.07 -9.05
N LYS A 313 17.60 6.46 -10.22
CA LYS A 313 18.15 7.54 -11.07
C LYS A 313 17.41 7.64 -12.41
N LYS A 314 16.60 8.69 -12.54
CA LYS A 314 16.71 9.66 -13.63
C LYS A 314 16.07 10.95 -13.16
N GLU A 315 16.89 11.98 -13.02
CA GLU A 315 16.46 13.36 -12.82
C GLU A 315 15.65 13.79 -14.04
N GLY A 316 14.39 14.17 -13.82
CA GLY A 316 13.56 14.87 -14.77
C GLY A 316 12.99 16.10 -14.06
N ARG A 317 13.43 17.28 -14.51
CA ARG A 317 12.89 18.58 -14.11
C ARG A 317 11.38 18.60 -14.37
N TYR A 318 10.66 19.35 -13.56
CA TYR A 318 9.25 19.66 -13.78
C TYR A 318 9.03 20.14 -15.20
N ASP A 319 8.12 19.52 -15.94
CA ASP A 319 7.48 20.13 -17.10
C ASP A 319 6.03 19.63 -17.22
N PHE A 320 5.14 20.61 -17.36
CA PHE A 320 3.70 20.46 -17.54
C PHE A 320 3.39 20.26 -19.02
N VAL A 321 2.40 19.45 -19.38
CA VAL A 321 1.73 19.58 -20.68
C VAL A 321 0.20 19.56 -20.52
N TYR A 322 -0.39 20.53 -21.19
CA TYR A 322 -1.79 20.96 -21.20
C TYR A 322 -2.38 20.63 -22.58
N LYS A 323 -3.68 20.32 -22.63
CA LYS A 323 -4.64 20.64 -23.71
C LYS A 323 -6.00 20.23 -23.14
N ASN A 324 -6.91 21.07 -22.65
CA ASN A 324 -7.23 22.47 -22.89
C ASN A 324 -7.90 23.03 -21.62
N HIS A 325 -7.84 24.36 -21.43
CA HIS A 325 -8.24 25.15 -20.25
C HIS A 325 -9.43 24.61 -19.45
N SER A 326 -9.27 24.09 -18.24
CA SER A 326 -9.08 24.83 -16.98
C SER A 326 -9.04 23.77 -15.85
N ILE A 327 -8.22 23.96 -14.81
CA ILE A 327 -8.11 23.10 -13.60
C ILE A 327 -7.13 21.90 -13.75
N ARG A 328 -6.06 21.87 -12.92
CA ARG A 328 -4.93 20.90 -12.94
C ARG A 328 -5.21 19.69 -12.04
N SER A 329 -5.00 18.46 -12.53
CA SER A 329 -5.02 17.19 -11.77
C SER A 329 -3.74 16.37 -11.98
N TYR A 330 -3.33 15.59 -10.96
CA TYR A 330 -2.01 14.97 -10.80
C TYR A 330 -1.97 13.46 -11.14
N PHE A 331 -2.18 13.07 -12.40
CA PHE A 331 -2.17 11.66 -12.82
C PHE A 331 -1.02 11.32 -13.77
N SER A 332 -0.48 10.10 -13.65
CA SER A 332 0.44 9.49 -14.61
C SER A 332 -0.26 8.32 -15.30
N VAL A 333 -0.41 8.41 -16.61
CA VAL A 333 -0.98 7.36 -17.48
C VAL A 333 0.12 6.46 -18.07
N ASP A 334 1.40 6.83 -17.89
CA ASP A 334 2.52 6.09 -18.45
C ASP A 334 2.71 4.71 -17.78
N ASN A 335 2.32 3.65 -18.50
CA ASN A 335 2.52 2.24 -18.19
C ASN A 335 3.99 1.76 -18.27
N ASN A 336 4.96 2.68 -18.29
CA ASN A 336 6.39 2.43 -18.56
C ASN A 336 7.12 1.54 -17.53
N TYR A 337 6.43 1.04 -16.50
CA TYR A 337 7.00 0.18 -15.46
C TYR A 337 6.66 -1.30 -15.61
N ARG A 338 5.71 -1.68 -16.48
CA ARG A 338 5.34 -3.08 -16.68
C ARG A 338 6.02 -3.66 -17.92
N THR A 339 7.27 -4.04 -17.77
CA THR A 339 8.00 -4.82 -18.77
C THR A 339 7.45 -6.25 -18.79
N ASN A 340 7.01 -6.75 -19.94
CA ASN A 340 6.52 -8.14 -20.17
C ASN A 340 5.12 -8.47 -19.62
N VAL A 341 4.08 -7.89 -20.23
CA VAL A 341 2.67 -8.15 -19.88
C VAL A 341 1.96 -8.96 -20.98
N LEU A 342 0.98 -9.78 -20.60
CA LEU A 342 0.03 -10.41 -21.54
C LEU A 342 -0.68 -9.35 -22.38
N THR A 343 -0.57 -9.46 -23.70
CA THR A 343 -1.32 -8.57 -24.60
C THR A 343 -2.80 -8.93 -24.64
N LYS A 344 -3.61 -8.02 -25.19
CA LYS A 344 -5.04 -8.27 -25.43
C LYS A 344 -5.28 -9.56 -26.22
N SER A 345 -4.48 -9.82 -27.25
CA SER A 345 -4.59 -11.06 -28.04
C SER A 345 -4.27 -12.30 -27.21
N ASP A 346 -3.24 -12.25 -26.37
CA ASP A 346 -2.85 -13.38 -25.51
C ASP A 346 -3.98 -13.71 -24.52
N ARG A 347 -4.56 -12.67 -23.88
CA ARG A 347 -5.70 -12.84 -22.98
C ARG A 347 -6.91 -13.45 -23.67
N VAL A 348 -7.29 -12.96 -24.85
CA VAL A 348 -8.43 -13.50 -25.62
C VAL A 348 -8.24 -14.98 -25.96
N ILE A 349 -7.01 -15.38 -26.35
CA ILE A 349 -6.70 -16.78 -26.61
C ILE A 349 -6.85 -17.61 -25.34
N LEU A 350 -6.28 -17.16 -24.22
CA LEU A 350 -6.39 -17.86 -22.93
C LEU A 350 -7.84 -18.00 -22.46
N CYS A 351 -8.68 -16.97 -22.63
CA CYS A 351 -10.11 -17.03 -22.30
C CYS A 351 -10.82 -18.11 -23.13
N LYS A 352 -10.61 -18.15 -24.46
CA LYS A 352 -11.17 -19.20 -25.32
C LYS A 352 -10.74 -20.60 -24.91
N LEU A 353 -9.52 -20.76 -24.40
CA LEU A 353 -8.96 -22.04 -23.99
C LEU A 353 -9.46 -22.50 -22.60
N LEU A 354 -9.78 -21.59 -21.69
CA LEU A 354 -10.04 -21.91 -20.28
C LEU A 354 -11.47 -21.68 -19.82
N ASP A 355 -12.27 -20.87 -20.53
CA ASP A 355 -13.68 -20.65 -20.19
C ASP A 355 -14.55 -21.87 -20.49
N SER A 356 -14.19 -22.66 -21.51
CA SER A 356 -14.88 -23.91 -21.82
C SER A 356 -14.66 -24.95 -20.72
N GLN A 357 -15.75 -25.52 -20.22
CA GLN A 357 -15.69 -26.49 -19.13
C GLN A 357 -14.96 -27.76 -19.57
N SER A 358 -13.91 -28.12 -18.83
CA SER A 358 -13.13 -29.33 -19.11
C SER A 358 -13.66 -30.49 -18.28
N VAL A 359 -13.84 -31.66 -18.91
CA VAL A 359 -14.18 -32.92 -18.22
C VAL A 359 -13.09 -33.32 -17.21
N LYS A 360 -11.84 -32.90 -17.43
CA LYS A 360 -10.71 -33.14 -16.51
C LYS A 360 -10.62 -32.10 -15.39
N GLY A 361 -11.48 -31.08 -15.38
CA GLY A 361 -11.45 -30.00 -14.40
C GLY A 361 -10.27 -29.02 -14.55
N ASN A 362 -9.45 -29.14 -15.61
CA ASN A 362 -8.30 -28.26 -15.87
C ASN A 362 -8.69 -27.01 -16.68
N ASP A 363 -9.74 -26.33 -16.22
CA ASP A 363 -10.27 -25.09 -16.75
C ASP A 363 -9.99 -23.91 -15.80
N TRP A 364 -10.72 -22.80 -15.96
CA TRP A 364 -10.57 -21.60 -15.14
C TRP A 364 -10.70 -21.86 -13.63
N ARG A 365 -11.42 -22.90 -13.20
CA ARG A 365 -11.57 -23.24 -11.77
C ARG A 365 -10.22 -23.66 -11.18
N LEU A 366 -9.54 -24.60 -11.83
CA LEU A 366 -8.21 -25.03 -11.40
C LEU A 366 -7.18 -23.89 -11.49
N LEU A 367 -7.32 -22.98 -12.47
CA LEU A 367 -6.48 -21.77 -12.51
C LEU A 367 -6.70 -20.90 -11.27
N ALA A 368 -7.96 -20.65 -10.90
CA ALA A 368 -8.29 -19.85 -9.72
C ALA A 368 -7.83 -20.52 -8.41
N GLU A 369 -7.88 -21.85 -8.31
CA GLU A 369 -7.26 -22.59 -7.20
C GLU A 369 -5.74 -22.35 -7.14
N LYS A 370 -5.03 -22.55 -8.26
CA LYS A 370 -3.58 -22.36 -8.34
C LYS A 370 -3.13 -20.92 -8.05
N LEU A 371 -4.00 -19.94 -8.29
CA LEU A 371 -3.76 -18.52 -8.00
C LEU A 371 -4.29 -18.05 -6.63
N ASN A 372 -4.79 -18.99 -5.81
CA ASN A 372 -5.36 -18.71 -4.48
C ASN A 372 -6.50 -17.67 -4.53
N VAL A 373 -7.40 -17.80 -5.50
CA VAL A 373 -8.61 -16.97 -5.68
C VAL A 373 -9.88 -17.82 -5.80
N SER A 374 -9.83 -19.07 -5.35
CA SER A 374 -10.95 -20.02 -5.44
C SER A 374 -12.16 -19.63 -4.57
N SER A 375 -11.96 -18.83 -3.53
CA SER A 375 -13.04 -18.27 -2.70
C SER A 375 -14.06 -17.47 -3.51
N PHE A 376 -13.69 -16.97 -4.69
CA PHE A 376 -14.54 -16.13 -5.54
C PHE A 376 -15.17 -16.88 -6.72
N TYR A 377 -15.23 -18.23 -6.70
CA TYR A 377 -15.83 -19.02 -7.77
C TYR A 377 -17.24 -18.58 -8.16
N TYR A 378 -18.09 -18.30 -7.16
CA TYR A 378 -19.46 -17.84 -7.41
C TYR A 378 -19.51 -16.48 -8.13
N TYR A 379 -18.54 -15.61 -7.89
CA TYR A 379 -18.44 -14.36 -8.62
C TYR A 379 -18.05 -14.64 -10.07
N PHE A 380 -16.94 -15.35 -10.28
CA PHE A 380 -16.43 -15.62 -11.63
C PHE A 380 -17.43 -16.38 -12.51
N SER A 381 -18.15 -17.36 -11.96
CA SER A 381 -19.12 -18.17 -12.71
C SER A 381 -20.30 -17.36 -13.26
N ASN A 382 -20.58 -16.18 -12.70
CA ASN A 382 -21.66 -15.29 -13.14
C ASN A 382 -21.19 -14.23 -14.14
N THR A 383 -19.91 -14.25 -14.54
CA THR A 383 -19.35 -13.31 -15.52
C THR A 383 -19.32 -13.91 -16.93
N CYS A 384 -19.26 -13.06 -17.96
CA CYS A 384 -19.16 -13.52 -19.34
C CYS A 384 -17.87 -14.31 -19.64
N SER A 385 -16.79 -14.02 -18.93
CA SER A 385 -15.52 -14.75 -19.00
C SER A 385 -14.89 -14.84 -17.59
N PRO A 386 -15.01 -16.01 -16.94
CA PRO A 386 -14.32 -16.27 -15.67
C PRO A 386 -12.80 -16.09 -15.80
N THR A 387 -12.21 -16.58 -16.89
CA THR A 387 -10.76 -16.52 -17.13
C THR A 387 -10.29 -15.08 -17.26
N GLU A 388 -11.03 -14.21 -17.94
CA GLU A 388 -10.67 -12.79 -18.09
C GLU A 388 -10.57 -12.11 -16.71
N ASN A 389 -11.56 -12.31 -15.83
CA ASN A 389 -11.55 -11.73 -14.48
C ASN A 389 -10.38 -12.23 -13.63
N ILE A 390 -10.08 -13.54 -13.70
CA ILE A 390 -8.95 -14.14 -13.00
C ILE A 390 -7.62 -13.56 -13.51
N LEU A 391 -7.45 -13.45 -14.83
CA LEU A 391 -6.24 -12.89 -15.44
C LEU A 391 -6.09 -11.39 -15.15
N ASN A 392 -7.18 -10.62 -15.15
CA ASN A 392 -7.17 -9.20 -14.81
C ASN A 392 -6.75 -8.97 -13.35
N LEU A 393 -7.30 -9.74 -12.42
CA LEU A 393 -6.88 -9.73 -11.03
C LEU A 393 -5.41 -10.17 -10.88
N TRP A 394 -5.01 -11.23 -11.57
CA TRP A 394 -3.63 -11.72 -11.57
C TRP A 394 -2.64 -10.65 -12.07
N LEU A 395 -2.99 -9.94 -13.15
CA LEU A 395 -2.22 -8.80 -13.65
C LEU A 395 -2.09 -7.70 -12.61
N CYS A 396 -3.13 -7.40 -11.84
CA CYS A 396 -3.05 -6.38 -10.79
C CYS A 396 -2.16 -6.82 -9.62
N ARG A 397 -2.24 -8.10 -9.25
CA ARG A 397 -1.50 -8.69 -8.12
C ARG A 397 -0.02 -8.94 -8.40
N ASN A 398 0.38 -9.06 -9.66
CA ASN A 398 1.74 -9.42 -10.06
C ASN A 398 2.39 -8.31 -10.88
N ASN A 399 3.60 -7.93 -10.48
CA ASN A 399 4.44 -6.96 -11.19
C ASN A 399 5.92 -7.33 -11.08
N ASP A 400 6.21 -8.63 -11.12
CA ASP A 400 7.57 -9.17 -11.04
C ASP A 400 8.09 -9.59 -12.43
N VAL A 401 9.40 -9.53 -12.61
CA VAL A 401 10.09 -9.90 -13.86
C VAL A 401 9.77 -11.35 -14.27
N ASN A 402 9.56 -12.25 -13.31
CA ASN A 402 9.26 -13.65 -13.55
C ASN A 402 7.76 -13.96 -13.61
N MET A 403 6.86 -12.96 -13.63
CA MET A 403 5.42 -13.20 -13.55
C MET A 403 4.91 -14.15 -14.65
N LEU A 404 5.34 -13.94 -15.91
CA LEU A 404 4.93 -14.79 -17.03
C LEU A 404 5.53 -16.20 -16.95
N VAL A 405 6.76 -16.33 -16.46
CA VAL A 405 7.40 -17.63 -16.23
C VAL A 405 6.62 -18.43 -15.18
N ASN A 406 6.25 -17.78 -14.08
CA ASN A 406 5.43 -18.37 -13.04
C ASN A 406 4.03 -18.79 -13.55
N LEU A 407 3.39 -17.94 -14.37
CA LEU A 407 2.11 -18.27 -14.98
C LEU A 407 2.22 -19.46 -15.95
N SER A 408 3.28 -19.51 -16.77
CA SER A 408 3.53 -20.68 -17.64
C SER A 408 3.69 -21.96 -16.82
N ARG A 409 4.47 -21.92 -15.72
CA ARG A 409 4.64 -23.06 -14.83
C ARG A 409 3.30 -23.55 -14.28
N ILE A 410 2.42 -22.64 -13.86
CA ILE A 410 1.06 -22.97 -13.40
C ILE A 410 0.28 -23.70 -14.51
N PHE A 411 0.29 -23.18 -15.74
CA PHE A 411 -0.40 -23.85 -16.86
C PHE A 411 0.17 -25.24 -17.17
N ARG A 412 1.48 -25.45 -17.05
CA ARG A 412 2.10 -26.78 -17.17
C ARG A 412 1.64 -27.73 -16.07
N GLU A 413 1.60 -27.27 -14.83
CA GLU A 413 1.08 -28.05 -13.69
C GLU A 413 -0.41 -28.41 -13.85
N MET A 414 -1.20 -27.56 -14.52
CA MET A 414 -2.58 -27.85 -14.89
C MET A 414 -2.72 -28.83 -16.06
N GLY A 415 -1.60 -29.25 -16.68
CA GLY A 415 -1.61 -30.04 -17.91
C GLY A 415 -2.10 -29.28 -19.14
N ARG A 416 -2.05 -27.95 -19.12
CA ARG A 416 -2.50 -27.04 -20.20
C ARG A 416 -1.30 -26.45 -20.96
N ILE A 417 -0.66 -27.31 -21.75
CA ILE A 417 0.53 -26.93 -22.54
C ILE A 417 0.18 -25.90 -23.64
N ASP A 418 -1.04 -25.96 -24.15
CA ASP A 418 -1.63 -24.96 -25.05
C ASP A 418 -1.60 -23.56 -24.44
N CYS A 419 -2.04 -23.41 -23.18
CA CYS A 419 -2.01 -22.14 -22.46
C CYS A 419 -0.58 -21.69 -22.13
N ALA A 420 0.27 -22.62 -21.67
CA ALA A 420 1.68 -22.34 -21.39
C ALA A 420 2.41 -21.77 -22.61
N THR A 421 2.16 -22.35 -23.80
CA THR A 421 2.78 -21.91 -25.06
C THR A 421 2.41 -20.47 -25.42
N VAL A 422 1.18 -20.03 -25.13
CA VAL A 422 0.76 -18.64 -25.37
C VAL A 422 1.59 -17.67 -24.54
N VAL A 423 1.82 -17.99 -23.27
CA VAL A 423 2.58 -17.15 -22.33
C VAL A 423 4.09 -17.18 -22.66
N GLU A 424 4.64 -18.34 -22.97
CA GLU A 424 6.08 -18.53 -23.22
C GLU A 424 6.60 -17.74 -24.42
N ARG A 425 5.78 -17.51 -25.44
CA ARG A 425 6.10 -16.62 -26.58
C ARG A 425 6.46 -15.20 -26.16
N ARG A 426 6.05 -14.77 -24.95
CA ARG A 426 6.36 -13.46 -24.37
C ARG A 426 7.54 -13.50 -23.40
N CYS A 427 7.88 -14.67 -22.85
CA CYS A 427 9.02 -14.83 -21.95
C CYS A 427 10.35 -14.76 -22.70
N PHE A 428 10.37 -15.23 -23.95
CA PHE A 428 11.55 -15.25 -24.80
C PHE A 428 11.25 -14.44 -26.06
N ALA A 429 11.41 -13.13 -25.97
CA ALA A 429 11.45 -12.30 -27.17
C ALA A 429 12.74 -12.64 -27.94
N ASN A 430 12.61 -13.06 -29.19
CA ASN A 430 13.75 -13.21 -30.11
C ASN A 430 14.46 -11.87 -30.34
#